data_AF-A0A0H4X8N9-F1
#
_entry.id   AF-A0A0H4X8N9-F1
#
_cell.length_a   1.000
_cell.length_b   1.000
_cell.length_c   1.000
_cell.angle_alpha   90.00
_cell.angle_beta   90.00
_cell.angle_gamma   90.00
#
_symmetry.space_group_name_H-M   'P 1'
#
loop_
_entity.id
_entity.type
_entity.pdbx_description
1 polymer ?
#
loop_
_entity_poly.entity_id
_entity_poly.type
_entity_poly.pdbx_seq_one_letter_code
_entity_poly.pdbx_strand_id
1 'polypeptide(L)'
;MALSNSNLSTSVGDEAGTAGGGIISSKTKGKLTWATFSPDVKFEGKNVVRFLDICLHNGNKVNTGGNAATGKPSVGLTYGADAKCPICGNPEGHELKSDERSEKAAQRLYKKCPPHKSVRGQKKGYMAGVLRCRHPETGRTVLLQMHSGKTSISGFVMKPKPSAPIAWKSRGGQKIQLTRSPDFKGPPEESCAAQKLVSEATRLGLEIKSMTEFWVGPSNEEGRSDGHHYESCPTCKKVLPALLCPQPGNGTTVVELKDS
;
A
#
# COMPACT_ATOMS: atom_id res chain seq x y z
N MET A 1 -24.98 3.74 18.93
CA MET A 1 -24.46 4.00 17.57
C MET A 1 -22.94 3.90 17.63
N ALA A 2 -22.31 3.03 16.85
CA ALA A 2 -20.85 2.92 16.83
C ALA A 2 -20.27 3.92 15.82
N LEU A 3 -19.14 4.52 16.15
CA LEU A 3 -18.35 5.39 15.27
C LEU A 3 -17.20 4.59 14.66
N SER A 4 -16.56 5.11 13.61
CA SER A 4 -15.44 4.44 12.94
C SER A 4 -14.25 4.05 13.85
N ASN A 5 -14.14 4.67 15.03
CA ASN A 5 -13.10 4.34 16.02
C ASN A 5 -13.63 3.58 17.25
N SER A 6 -14.91 3.19 17.26
CA SER A 6 -15.49 2.35 18.30
C SER A 6 -14.93 0.93 18.23
N ASN A 7 -15.00 0.19 19.34
CA ASN A 7 -14.68 -1.23 19.39
C ASN A 7 -15.63 -1.95 20.35
N LEU A 8 -15.86 -3.23 20.12
CA LEU A 8 -16.43 -4.13 21.13
C LEU A 8 -15.26 -4.83 21.84
N SER A 9 -15.32 -4.88 23.17
CA SER A 9 -14.21 -5.31 24.03
C SER A 9 -13.77 -6.74 23.76
N THR A 10 -14.73 -7.63 23.48
CA THR A 10 -14.46 -9.04 23.21
C THR A 10 -15.30 -9.53 22.04
N SER A 11 -14.64 -10.25 21.14
CA SER A 11 -15.24 -11.04 20.07
C SER A 11 -14.74 -12.48 20.16
N VAL A 12 -15.56 -13.41 19.67
CA VAL A 12 -15.32 -14.85 19.60
C VAL A 12 -15.66 -15.35 18.18
N GLY A 13 -15.43 -14.51 17.16
CA GLY A 13 -15.90 -14.76 15.78
C GLY A 13 -15.02 -15.72 14.98
N ASP A 14 -13.70 -15.68 15.17
CA ASP A 14 -12.73 -16.58 14.52
C ASP A 14 -12.33 -17.73 15.48
N GLU A 15 -13.30 -18.53 15.92
CA GLU A 15 -13.02 -19.75 16.68
C GLU A 15 -12.66 -20.88 15.71
N ALA A 16 -11.41 -21.35 15.75
CA ALA A 16 -11.02 -22.51 14.96
C ALA A 16 -11.46 -23.81 15.63
N GLY A 17 -11.89 -24.79 14.83
CA GLY A 17 -11.97 -26.17 15.30
C GLY A 17 -10.60 -26.62 15.81
N THR A 18 -10.53 -26.98 17.10
CA THR A 18 -9.49 -27.70 17.87
C THR A 18 -8.02 -27.67 17.37
N ALA A 19 -7.57 -26.57 16.77
CA ALA A 19 -6.20 -26.41 16.23
C ALA A 19 -5.60 -25.00 16.43
N GLY A 20 -6.09 -24.21 17.40
CA GLY A 20 -5.34 -23.05 17.90
C GLY A 20 -5.56 -21.69 17.21
N GLY A 21 -6.82 -21.33 16.93
CA GLY A 21 -7.21 -20.01 16.40
C GLY A 21 -7.27 -19.96 14.87
N GLY A 22 -7.73 -18.83 14.30
CA GLY A 22 -7.89 -18.69 12.84
C GLY A 22 -6.60 -19.07 12.10
N ILE A 23 -6.73 -19.80 10.97
CA ILE A 23 -5.63 -20.48 10.23
C ILE A 23 -4.42 -19.57 9.98
N ILE A 24 -4.65 -18.26 9.86
CA ILE A 24 -3.60 -17.25 9.58
C ILE A 24 -3.25 -16.41 10.83
N SER A 25 -4.19 -16.17 11.75
CA SER A 25 -4.02 -15.20 12.84
C SER A 25 -3.69 -15.81 14.20
N SER A 26 -3.99 -17.11 14.40
CA SER A 26 -3.88 -17.83 15.69
C SER A 26 -4.53 -17.10 16.88
N LYS A 27 -5.49 -16.21 16.63
CA LYS A 27 -6.23 -15.44 17.66
C LYS A 27 -7.68 -15.86 17.71
N THR A 28 -8.09 -16.48 18.83
CA THR A 28 -9.47 -16.89 19.10
C THR A 28 -10.32 -15.80 19.75
N LYS A 29 -9.68 -14.86 20.45
CA LYS A 29 -10.35 -13.76 21.17
C LYS A 29 -9.63 -12.44 20.96
N GLY A 30 -10.40 -11.36 20.87
CA GLY A 30 -9.87 -10.00 20.83
C GLY A 30 -10.95 -8.97 20.54
N LYS A 31 -10.55 -7.71 20.35
CA LYS A 31 -11.51 -6.63 20.07
C LYS A 31 -12.17 -6.81 18.71
N LEU A 32 -13.45 -6.48 18.61
CA LEU A 32 -14.11 -6.25 17.33
C LEU A 32 -13.95 -4.79 16.93
N THR A 33 -13.52 -4.55 15.70
CA THR A 33 -13.54 -3.22 15.06
C THR A 33 -14.30 -3.29 13.75
N TRP A 34 -14.62 -2.15 13.12
CA TRP A 34 -15.31 -2.13 11.83
C TRP A 34 -14.34 -1.78 10.71
N ALA A 35 -14.34 -2.60 9.67
CA ALA A 35 -13.64 -2.29 8.44
C ALA A 35 -14.36 -1.18 7.69
N THR A 36 -15.70 -1.17 7.63
CA THR A 36 -16.47 -0.17 6.87
C THR A 36 -17.34 0.75 7.73
N PHE A 37 -17.69 1.90 7.18
CA PHE A 37 -18.55 2.92 7.81
C PHE A 37 -19.23 3.78 6.73
N SER A 38 -20.27 4.52 7.10
CA SER A 38 -21.01 5.42 6.19
C SER A 38 -20.10 6.46 5.51
N PRO A 39 -20.17 6.70 4.19
CA PRO A 39 -19.44 7.80 3.52
C PRO A 39 -19.97 9.17 3.92
N ASP A 40 -21.29 9.30 3.99
CA ASP A 40 -21.96 10.59 3.97
C ASP A 40 -22.49 10.99 5.36
N VAL A 41 -22.74 10.02 6.23
CA VAL A 41 -23.28 10.26 7.57
C VAL A 41 -22.14 10.28 8.59
N LYS A 42 -22.01 11.43 9.27
CA LYS A 42 -21.02 11.65 10.33
C LYS A 42 -21.69 12.11 11.62
N PHE A 43 -21.16 11.67 12.75
CA PHE A 43 -21.50 12.13 14.09
C PHE A 43 -20.20 12.59 14.77
N GLU A 44 -20.17 13.83 15.28
CA GLU A 44 -18.97 14.45 15.84
C GLU A 44 -17.73 14.39 14.92
N GLY A 45 -17.94 14.59 13.61
CA GLY A 45 -16.89 14.54 12.61
C GLY A 45 -16.39 13.14 12.24
N LYS A 46 -16.91 12.09 12.88
CA LYS A 46 -16.55 10.68 12.61
C LYS A 46 -17.65 9.96 11.85
N ASN A 47 -17.26 9.05 10.97
CA ASN A 47 -18.22 8.26 10.21
C ASN A 47 -18.99 7.30 11.11
N VAL A 48 -20.28 7.15 10.83
CA VAL A 48 -21.18 6.25 11.56
C VAL A 48 -21.09 4.83 11.00
N VAL A 49 -21.06 3.83 11.88
CA VAL A 49 -21.15 2.41 11.54
C VAL A 49 -22.60 2.04 11.22
N ARG A 50 -22.82 1.38 10.10
CA ARG A 50 -24.12 0.87 9.62
C ARG A 50 -24.34 -0.57 10.07
N PHE A 51 -25.59 -1.00 10.04
CA PHE A 51 -26.03 -2.30 10.56
C PHE A 51 -25.35 -3.53 9.90
N LEU A 52 -24.84 -3.39 8.68
CA LEU A 52 -24.17 -4.47 7.93
C LEU A 52 -22.75 -4.08 7.49
N ASP A 53 -22.12 -3.13 8.19
CA ASP A 53 -20.72 -2.81 7.95
C ASP A 53 -19.82 -4.00 8.35
N ILE A 54 -18.79 -4.26 7.55
CA ILE A 54 -17.87 -5.38 7.71
C ILE A 54 -17.15 -5.24 9.06
N CYS A 55 -17.14 -6.32 9.84
CA CYS A 55 -16.46 -6.39 11.13
C CYS A 55 -15.09 -7.07 10.99
N LEU A 56 -14.13 -6.60 11.78
CA LEU A 56 -12.82 -7.20 12.01
C LEU A 56 -12.82 -7.81 13.40
N HIS A 57 -12.87 -9.14 13.45
CA HIS A 57 -12.92 -9.90 14.69
C HIS A 57 -11.52 -10.12 15.26
N ASN A 58 -11.44 -10.32 16.57
CA ASN A 58 -10.22 -10.77 17.27
C ASN A 58 -8.97 -9.89 17.09
N GLY A 59 -9.17 -8.58 16.84
CA GLY A 59 -8.09 -7.65 16.51
C GLY A 59 -7.35 -8.00 15.21
N ASN A 60 -7.98 -8.80 14.35
CA ASN A 60 -7.46 -9.17 13.04
C ASN A 60 -7.51 -7.96 12.09
N LYS A 61 -6.61 -7.95 11.10
CA LYS A 61 -6.70 -7.01 9.97
C LYS A 61 -7.61 -7.62 8.90
N VAL A 62 -8.04 -6.82 7.91
CA VAL A 62 -8.81 -7.32 6.77
C VAL A 62 -8.03 -8.46 6.12
N ASN A 63 -8.52 -9.68 6.24
CA ASN A 63 -7.96 -10.91 5.65
C ASN A 63 -8.63 -11.27 4.31
N THR A 64 -9.76 -10.62 3.99
CA THR A 64 -10.38 -10.68 2.67
C THR A 64 -9.71 -9.65 1.76
N GLY A 65 -8.64 -10.08 1.08
CA GLY A 65 -8.06 -9.32 -0.03
C GLY A 65 -9.13 -9.05 -1.09
N GLY A 66 -9.48 -7.78 -1.26
CA GLY A 66 -10.49 -7.34 -2.22
C GLY A 66 -11.92 -7.66 -1.77
N ASN A 67 -12.64 -6.64 -1.31
CA ASN A 67 -14.10 -6.68 -1.39
C ASN A 67 -14.59 -5.45 -2.16
N ALA A 68 -15.07 -5.72 -3.37
CA ALA A 68 -15.77 -4.80 -4.27
C ALA A 68 -17.09 -4.22 -3.67
N ALA A 69 -17.47 -4.62 -2.46
CA ALA A 69 -18.73 -4.25 -1.82
C ALA A 69 -18.73 -2.90 -1.09
N THR A 70 -17.62 -2.16 -1.04
CA THR A 70 -17.50 -1.01 -0.12
C THR A 70 -17.57 0.37 -0.77
N GLY A 71 -17.54 0.47 -2.11
CA GLY A 71 -17.64 1.74 -2.83
C GLY A 71 -16.64 2.82 -2.39
N LYS A 72 -15.56 2.40 -1.72
CA LYS A 72 -14.56 3.24 -1.06
C LYS A 72 -13.16 2.61 -1.22
N PRO A 73 -12.09 3.42 -1.19
CA PRO A 73 -10.73 2.90 -1.11
C PRO A 73 -10.58 2.00 0.12
N SER A 74 -10.01 0.82 -0.09
CA SER A 74 -9.98 -0.29 0.85
C SER A 74 -9.26 0.06 2.15
N VAL A 75 -10.06 0.26 3.19
CA VAL A 75 -9.68 0.32 4.61
C VAL A 75 -9.13 -1.03 5.05
N GLY A 76 -7.88 -1.32 4.70
CA GLY A 76 -7.20 -2.58 5.06
C GLY A 76 -6.00 -2.97 4.20
N LEU A 77 -5.83 -2.39 3.01
CA LEU A 77 -4.64 -2.63 2.19
C LEU A 77 -3.55 -1.62 2.58
N THR A 78 -2.49 -2.13 3.18
CA THR A 78 -1.32 -1.35 3.58
C THR A 78 -0.08 -1.84 2.88
N TYR A 79 0.84 -0.94 2.59
CA TYR A 79 2.06 -1.28 1.87
C TYR A 79 3.22 -1.49 2.85
N GLY A 80 4.12 -2.43 2.54
CA GLY A 80 5.35 -2.60 3.30
C GLY A 80 5.22 -3.37 4.62
N ALA A 81 4.01 -3.80 4.99
CA ALA A 81 3.75 -4.73 6.08
C ALA A 81 3.57 -6.18 5.61
N ASP A 82 4.06 -6.49 4.41
CA ASP A 82 3.83 -7.76 3.71
C ASP A 82 4.81 -8.88 4.13
N ALA A 83 5.97 -8.52 4.68
CA ALA A 83 7.04 -9.46 5.03
C ALA A 83 7.96 -8.88 6.12
N LYS A 84 8.72 -9.76 6.77
CA LYS A 84 9.77 -9.39 7.72
C LYS A 84 10.76 -8.41 7.08
N CYS A 85 11.06 -7.33 7.78
CA CYS A 85 12.05 -6.35 7.31
C CYS A 85 13.46 -6.98 7.29
N PRO A 86 14.17 -6.99 6.15
CA PRO A 86 15.51 -7.56 6.05
C PRO A 86 16.61 -6.68 6.69
N ILE A 87 16.29 -5.44 7.07
CA ILE A 87 17.25 -4.51 7.69
C ILE A 87 17.23 -4.63 9.21
N CYS A 88 16.06 -4.48 9.83
CA CYS A 88 15.92 -4.46 11.28
C CYS A 88 15.31 -5.73 11.88
N GLY A 89 14.86 -6.67 11.04
CA GLY A 89 14.24 -7.91 11.47
C GLY A 89 12.80 -7.78 11.98
N ASN A 90 12.15 -6.61 11.87
CA ASN A 90 10.75 -6.46 12.29
C ASN A 90 9.85 -7.46 11.54
N PRO A 91 9.18 -8.41 12.23
CA PRO A 91 8.34 -9.42 11.59
C PRO A 91 7.15 -8.83 10.84
N GLU A 92 6.65 -7.67 11.26
CA GLU A 92 5.52 -6.98 10.62
C GLU A 92 5.96 -6.02 9.50
N GLY A 93 7.24 -5.99 9.14
CA GLY A 93 7.77 -5.05 8.16
C GLY A 93 7.64 -3.60 8.61
N HIS A 94 7.27 -2.72 7.68
CA HIS A 94 7.05 -1.30 7.96
C HIS A 94 5.81 -0.79 7.20
N GLU A 95 4.71 -0.67 7.95
CA GLU A 95 3.40 -0.34 7.41
C GLU A 95 3.32 1.11 6.90
N LEU A 96 2.87 1.26 5.66
CA LEU A 96 2.53 2.53 5.03
C LEU A 96 1.03 2.53 4.70
N LYS A 97 0.28 3.27 5.51
CA LYS A 97 -1.19 3.39 5.44
C LYS A 97 -1.64 4.47 4.47
N SER A 98 -2.88 4.37 4.00
CA SER A 98 -3.60 5.49 3.43
C SER A 98 -4.12 6.43 4.53
N ASP A 99 -4.42 7.66 4.16
CA ASP A 99 -5.26 8.57 4.94
C ASP A 99 -6.21 9.35 4.02
N GLU A 100 -7.15 10.09 4.61
CA GLU A 100 -8.13 10.88 3.87
C GLU A 100 -7.46 11.83 2.84
N ARG A 101 -6.26 12.34 3.15
CA ARG A 101 -5.55 13.27 2.29
C ARG A 101 -4.91 12.57 1.09
N SER A 102 -4.26 11.42 1.29
CA SER A 102 -3.69 10.63 0.18
C SER A 102 -4.79 10.04 -0.70
N GLU A 103 -5.92 9.64 -0.12
CA GLU A 103 -7.09 9.13 -0.85
C GLU A 103 -7.74 10.21 -1.70
N LYS A 104 -7.99 11.40 -1.14
CA LYS A 104 -8.55 12.53 -1.89
C LYS A 104 -7.60 12.97 -3.03
N ALA A 105 -6.30 12.90 -2.79
CA ALA A 105 -5.31 13.19 -3.83
C ALA A 105 -5.27 12.09 -4.91
N ALA A 106 -5.39 10.82 -4.53
CA ALA A 106 -5.50 9.69 -5.46
C ALA A 106 -6.75 9.79 -6.34
N GLN A 107 -7.92 10.13 -5.78
CA GLN A 107 -9.14 10.36 -6.55
C GLN A 107 -8.99 11.51 -7.57
N ARG A 108 -8.30 12.59 -7.18
CA ARG A 108 -7.99 13.70 -8.09
C ARG A 108 -7.01 13.29 -9.20
N LEU A 109 -6.05 12.43 -8.87
CA LEU A 109 -5.12 11.87 -9.84
C LEU A 109 -5.84 10.95 -10.83
N TYR A 110 -6.69 10.05 -10.33
CA TYR A 110 -7.47 9.10 -11.13
C TYR A 110 -8.27 9.79 -12.23
N LYS A 111 -8.97 10.89 -11.92
CA LYS A 111 -9.74 11.69 -12.90
C LYS A 111 -8.89 12.27 -14.04
N LYS A 112 -7.58 12.38 -13.84
CA LYS A 112 -6.61 12.89 -14.82
C LYS A 112 -5.80 11.78 -15.47
N CYS A 113 -5.86 10.56 -14.93
CA CYS A 113 -5.15 9.42 -15.45
C CYS A 113 -5.74 9.01 -16.81
N PRO A 114 -4.91 8.80 -17.82
CA PRO A 114 -5.34 8.18 -19.07
C PRO A 114 -5.95 6.79 -18.79
N PRO A 115 -7.03 6.40 -19.46
CA PRO A 115 -7.76 5.16 -19.15
C PRO A 115 -6.97 3.88 -19.49
N HIS A 116 -5.78 3.98 -20.07
CA HIS A 116 -4.86 2.88 -20.31
C HIS A 116 -3.51 3.45 -20.75
N LYS A 117 -2.48 2.59 -20.73
CA LYS A 117 -1.22 2.82 -21.45
C LYS A 117 -1.21 2.03 -22.75
N SER A 118 -0.62 2.60 -23.80
CA SER A 118 -0.31 1.86 -25.04
C SER A 118 1.07 1.22 -24.90
N VAL A 119 1.13 -0.10 -24.94
CA VAL A 119 2.37 -0.88 -24.87
C VAL A 119 2.41 -1.81 -26.05
N ARG A 120 3.33 -1.57 -27.00
CA ARG A 120 3.44 -2.34 -28.25
C ARG A 120 2.11 -2.44 -29.01
N GLY A 121 1.36 -1.33 -29.07
CA GLY A 121 0.06 -1.25 -29.75
C GLY A 121 -1.13 -1.81 -28.95
N GLN A 122 -0.91 -2.44 -27.79
CA GLN A 122 -1.98 -2.97 -26.94
C GLN A 122 -2.34 -2.01 -25.80
N LYS A 123 -3.64 -1.88 -25.53
CA LYS A 123 -4.14 -1.16 -24.35
C LYS A 123 -3.92 -2.01 -23.11
N LYS A 124 -3.10 -1.53 -22.17
CA LYS A 124 -2.83 -2.20 -20.90
C LYS A 124 -3.19 -1.30 -19.73
N GLY A 125 -3.68 -1.89 -18.64
CA GLY A 125 -3.85 -1.18 -17.38
C GLY A 125 -2.51 -0.95 -16.65
N TYR A 126 -2.54 -0.10 -15.63
CA TYR A 126 -1.38 0.25 -14.83
C TYR A 126 -1.79 0.66 -13.41
N MET A 127 -0.86 0.52 -12.47
CA MET A 127 -1.04 1.08 -11.12
C MET A 127 -0.61 2.54 -11.14
N ALA A 128 -1.36 3.41 -10.50
CA ALA A 128 -0.98 4.78 -10.20
C ALA A 128 -1.06 5.01 -8.70
N GLY A 129 -0.17 5.84 -8.15
CA GLY A 129 -0.07 6.07 -6.72
C GLY A 129 0.21 7.51 -6.37
N VAL A 130 -0.28 7.90 -5.19
CA VAL A 130 0.03 9.16 -4.53
C VAL A 130 0.70 8.88 -3.21
N LEU A 131 1.87 9.48 -3.00
CA LEU A 131 2.57 9.49 -1.71
C LEU A 131 2.49 10.88 -1.11
N ARG A 132 1.97 10.96 0.11
CA ARG A 132 1.97 12.18 0.91
C ARG A 132 3.20 12.21 1.80
N CYS A 133 3.95 13.29 1.68
CA CYS A 133 5.13 13.55 2.50
C CYS A 133 5.03 14.92 3.18
N ARG A 134 5.93 15.16 4.13
CA ARG A 134 6.15 16.46 4.76
C ARG A 134 7.61 16.86 4.54
N HIS A 135 7.82 18.09 4.08
CA HIS A 135 9.16 18.65 4.00
C HIS A 135 9.67 18.92 5.43
N PRO A 136 10.84 18.40 5.84
CA PRO A 136 11.29 18.50 7.23
C PRO A 136 11.51 19.95 7.67
N GLU A 137 12.16 20.77 6.82
CA GLU A 137 12.48 22.16 7.15
C GLU A 137 11.26 23.09 7.09
N THR A 138 10.53 23.09 5.96
CA THR A 138 9.42 24.03 5.75
C THR A 138 8.09 23.55 6.35
N GLY A 139 8.00 22.29 6.78
CA GLY A 139 6.77 21.66 7.25
C GLY A 139 5.67 21.50 6.18
N ARG A 140 5.93 21.90 4.93
CA ARG A 140 4.95 21.87 3.83
C ARG A 140 4.60 20.43 3.45
N THR A 141 3.33 20.22 3.09
CA THR A 141 2.90 18.94 2.52
C THR A 141 3.36 18.84 1.08
N VAL A 142 4.02 17.73 0.73
CA VAL A 142 4.46 17.40 -0.63
C VAL A 142 3.67 16.17 -1.09
N LEU A 143 3.16 16.20 -2.31
CA LEU A 143 2.47 15.07 -2.94
C LEU A 143 3.30 14.59 -4.12
N LEU A 144 3.78 13.35 -4.05
CA LEU A 144 4.45 12.68 -5.16
C LEU A 144 3.44 11.79 -5.89
N GLN A 145 3.52 11.76 -7.22
CA GLN A 145 2.59 11.02 -8.07
C GLN A 145 3.35 10.22 -9.12
N MET A 146 3.15 8.90 -9.13
CA MET A 146 3.84 8.00 -10.05
C MET A 146 2.94 6.85 -10.50
N HIS A 147 3.35 6.19 -11.58
CA HIS A 147 2.65 5.03 -12.12
C HIS A 147 3.61 3.87 -12.38
N SER A 148 3.04 2.67 -12.55
CA SER A 148 3.79 1.46 -12.88
C SER A 148 4.15 1.39 -14.36
N GLY A 149 5.22 0.65 -14.67
CA GLY A 149 5.81 0.54 -16.01
C GLY A 149 6.86 1.61 -16.30
N LYS A 150 7.63 1.42 -17.38
CA LYS A 150 8.76 2.28 -17.76
C LYS A 150 8.38 3.38 -18.77
N THR A 151 7.29 3.20 -19.50
CA THR A 151 6.83 4.15 -20.52
C THR A 151 6.01 5.27 -19.90
N SER A 152 6.34 6.53 -20.20
CA SER A 152 5.50 7.66 -19.77
C SER A 152 4.12 7.58 -20.39
N ILE A 153 3.09 7.85 -19.60
CA ILE A 153 1.71 7.84 -20.07
C ILE A 153 1.32 9.29 -20.41
N SER A 154 0.88 9.52 -21.65
CA SER A 154 0.49 10.86 -22.13
C SER A 154 -0.58 11.47 -21.23
N GLY A 155 -0.35 12.67 -20.68
CA GLY A 155 -1.29 13.33 -19.76
C GLY A 155 -1.09 12.99 -18.27
N PHE A 156 -0.37 11.90 -17.96
CA PHE A 156 0.13 11.66 -16.61
C PHE A 156 1.50 12.31 -16.45
N VAL A 157 1.53 13.55 -15.95
CA VAL A 157 2.80 14.19 -15.62
C VAL A 157 3.33 13.56 -14.33
N MET A 158 4.29 12.64 -14.45
CA MET A 158 5.05 12.15 -13.28
C MET A 158 5.67 13.36 -12.58
N LYS A 159 5.29 13.59 -11.32
CA LYS A 159 5.85 14.68 -10.52
C LYS A 159 6.38 14.12 -9.20
N PRO A 160 7.70 14.21 -8.98
CA PRO A 160 8.77 14.51 -9.94
C PRO A 160 9.06 13.33 -10.90
N LYS A 161 9.66 13.63 -12.06
CA LYS A 161 10.25 12.61 -12.95
C LYS A 161 11.50 12.05 -12.25
N PRO A 162 11.70 10.72 -12.16
CA PRO A 162 12.93 10.16 -11.61
C PRO A 162 14.12 10.71 -12.41
N SER A 163 15.04 11.42 -11.74
CA SER A 163 16.20 12.04 -12.38
C SER A 163 17.37 11.06 -12.59
N ALA A 164 17.28 9.87 -12.00
CA ALA A 164 18.26 8.78 -12.04
C ALA A 164 17.55 7.42 -11.80
N PRO A 165 18.22 6.28 -12.05
CA PRO A 165 17.77 4.97 -11.55
C PRO A 165 17.47 5.02 -10.04
N ILE A 166 16.60 4.13 -9.55
CA ILE A 166 16.21 4.14 -8.13
C ILE A 166 17.46 3.98 -7.27
N ALA A 167 17.73 5.00 -6.45
CA ALA A 167 18.67 4.86 -5.35
C ALA A 167 17.98 4.00 -4.29
N TRP A 168 18.35 2.72 -4.25
CA TRP A 168 17.87 1.75 -3.28
C TRP A 168 18.45 2.07 -1.91
N LYS A 169 17.76 2.96 -1.18
CA LYS A 169 18.08 3.33 0.20
C LYS A 169 16.83 3.23 1.06
N SER A 170 16.99 2.73 2.28
CA SER A 170 15.90 2.78 3.27
C SER A 170 15.65 4.21 3.70
N ARG A 171 14.48 4.44 4.31
CA ARG A 171 14.14 5.71 4.97
C ARG A 171 15.17 6.11 6.04
N GLY A 172 15.79 5.13 6.71
CA GLY A 172 16.88 5.34 7.67
C GLY A 172 18.26 5.54 7.03
N GLY A 173 18.39 5.45 5.71
CA GLY A 173 19.63 5.73 4.98
C GLY A 173 20.51 4.51 4.65
N GLN A 174 20.13 3.30 5.08
CA GLN A 174 20.83 2.05 4.73
C GLN A 174 20.79 1.82 3.22
N LYS A 175 21.93 1.48 2.60
CA LYS A 175 21.95 1.10 1.18
C LYS A 175 21.32 -0.28 1.01
N ILE A 176 20.54 -0.46 -0.04
CA ILE A 176 19.88 -1.72 -0.38
C ILE A 176 20.43 -2.18 -1.73
N GLN A 177 20.79 -3.45 -1.82
CA GLN A 177 21.17 -4.10 -3.06
C GLN A 177 20.14 -5.18 -3.37
N LEU A 178 19.55 -5.14 -4.56
CA LEU A 178 18.61 -6.16 -5.00
C LEU A 178 19.34 -7.25 -5.76
N THR A 179 19.05 -8.50 -5.41
CA THR A 179 19.45 -9.67 -6.19
C THR A 179 18.18 -10.39 -6.64
N ARG A 180 18.11 -10.78 -7.91
CA ARG A 180 16.91 -11.39 -8.50
C ARG A 180 17.22 -12.80 -8.98
N SER A 181 16.45 -13.77 -8.50
CA SER A 181 16.50 -15.15 -8.99
C SER A 181 15.92 -15.22 -10.42
N PRO A 182 16.49 -16.04 -11.32
CA PRO A 182 15.95 -16.25 -12.66
C PRO A 182 14.46 -16.67 -12.67
N ASP A 183 14.05 -17.48 -11.69
CA ASP A 183 12.71 -18.06 -11.63
C ASP A 183 11.68 -17.17 -10.92
N PHE A 184 12.09 -16.01 -10.41
CA PHE A 184 11.20 -15.14 -9.65
C PHE A 184 10.09 -14.57 -10.55
N LYS A 185 8.83 -14.83 -10.18
CA LYS A 185 7.66 -14.47 -10.98
C LYS A 185 7.17 -13.03 -10.82
N GLY A 186 7.73 -12.26 -9.88
CA GLY A 186 7.34 -10.86 -9.64
C GLY A 186 7.75 -9.91 -10.77
N PRO A 187 7.09 -8.75 -10.93
CA PRO A 187 7.49 -7.77 -11.94
C PRO A 187 8.93 -7.24 -11.68
N PRO A 188 9.61 -6.66 -12.68
CA PRO A 188 10.95 -6.12 -12.49
C PRO A 188 10.99 -5.06 -11.37
N GLU A 189 12.14 -4.93 -10.74
CA GLU A 189 12.45 -3.81 -9.87
C GLU A 189 12.25 -2.47 -10.60
N GLU A 190 11.92 -1.42 -9.83
CA GLU A 190 11.61 -0.08 -10.33
C GLU A 190 10.38 0.01 -11.25
N SER A 191 9.66 -1.08 -11.48
CA SER A 191 8.47 -1.08 -12.33
C SER A 191 7.21 -0.67 -11.58
N CYS A 192 7.20 -0.69 -10.25
CA CYS A 192 6.02 -0.40 -9.43
C CYS A 192 5.95 1.08 -9.00
N ALA A 193 4.75 1.63 -8.90
CA ALA A 193 4.58 3.03 -8.48
C ALA A 193 5.03 3.24 -7.03
N ALA A 194 4.65 2.36 -6.08
CA ALA A 194 5.11 2.41 -4.69
C ALA A 194 6.64 2.48 -4.54
N GLN A 195 7.39 1.64 -5.25
CA GLN A 195 8.86 1.62 -5.19
C GLN A 195 9.45 2.96 -5.61
N LYS A 196 8.97 3.50 -6.74
CA LYS A 196 9.43 4.79 -7.26
C LYS A 196 9.05 5.93 -6.30
N LEU A 197 7.84 5.92 -5.76
CA LEU A 197 7.35 6.95 -4.82
C LEU A 197 8.21 7.00 -3.56
N VAL A 198 8.43 5.85 -2.93
CA VAL A 198 9.18 5.76 -1.68
C VAL A 198 10.65 6.10 -1.92
N SER A 199 11.26 5.59 -2.99
CA SER A 199 12.65 5.93 -3.32
C SER A 199 12.82 7.44 -3.57
N GLU A 200 11.89 8.05 -4.31
CA GLU A 200 11.98 9.47 -4.62
C GLU A 200 11.78 10.35 -3.37
N ALA A 201 10.85 9.97 -2.48
CA ALA A 201 10.70 10.66 -1.20
C ALA A 201 11.97 10.57 -0.35
N THR A 202 12.58 9.39 -0.25
CA THR A 202 13.85 9.18 0.45
C THR A 202 14.97 10.00 -0.20
N ARG A 203 15.06 10.04 -1.52
CA ARG A 203 16.04 10.83 -2.27
C ARG A 203 15.91 12.33 -1.98
N LEU A 204 14.68 12.83 -1.87
CA LEU A 204 14.38 14.22 -1.56
C LEU A 204 14.45 14.55 -0.06
N GLY A 205 14.77 13.58 0.81
CA GLY A 205 14.79 13.79 2.26
C GLY A 205 13.41 14.12 2.84
N LEU A 206 12.33 13.69 2.19
CA LEU A 206 10.97 13.98 2.62
C LEU A 206 10.50 12.99 3.68
N GLU A 207 9.76 13.48 4.67
CA GLU A 207 9.15 12.63 5.69
C GLU A 207 7.89 11.98 5.12
N ILE A 208 7.92 10.66 4.90
CA ILE A 208 6.79 9.88 4.38
C ILE A 208 5.66 9.81 5.42
N LYS A 209 4.41 10.05 4.99
CA LYS A 209 3.24 10.06 5.89
C LYS A 209 2.16 9.05 5.51
N SER A 210 1.73 9.01 4.25
CA SER A 210 0.68 8.11 3.78
C SER A 210 0.78 7.82 2.28
N MET A 211 0.27 6.69 1.84
CA MET A 211 0.24 6.31 0.42
C MET A 211 -1.09 5.69 0.01
N THR A 212 -1.49 5.97 -1.22
CA THR A 212 -2.68 5.36 -1.83
C THR A 212 -2.36 5.02 -3.28
N GLU A 213 -2.48 3.75 -3.68
CA GLU A 213 -2.35 3.31 -5.09
C GLU A 213 -3.63 2.69 -5.61
N PHE A 214 -3.93 2.86 -6.88
CA PHE A 214 -5.12 2.34 -7.54
C PHE A 214 -4.78 1.86 -8.95
N TRP A 215 -5.56 0.92 -9.48
CA TRP A 215 -5.46 0.48 -10.86
C TRP A 215 -6.19 1.45 -11.78
N VAL A 216 -5.62 1.66 -12.97
CA VAL A 216 -6.23 2.40 -14.06
C VAL A 216 -6.23 1.54 -15.30
N GLY A 217 -7.40 1.40 -15.90
CA GLY A 217 -7.62 0.82 -17.20
C GLY A 217 -8.19 -0.60 -17.19
N PRO A 218 -8.10 -1.32 -18.32
CA PRO A 218 -8.86 -2.54 -18.52
C PRO A 218 -8.52 -3.56 -17.46
N SER A 219 -9.53 -4.38 -17.14
CA SER A 219 -9.31 -5.50 -16.26
C SER A 219 -8.27 -6.47 -16.83
N ASN A 220 -7.51 -7.12 -15.96
CA ASN A 220 -6.49 -8.09 -16.37
C ASN A 220 -6.79 -9.49 -15.82
N GLU A 221 -6.03 -10.47 -16.29
CA GLU A 221 -6.12 -11.88 -15.87
C GLU A 221 -5.86 -12.09 -14.37
N GLU A 222 -5.18 -11.13 -13.72
CA GLU A 222 -4.96 -11.11 -12.26
C GLU A 222 -6.18 -10.57 -11.47
N GLY A 223 -7.32 -10.37 -12.14
CA GLY A 223 -8.56 -9.87 -11.52
C GLY A 223 -8.52 -8.38 -11.17
N ARG A 224 -7.56 -7.61 -11.70
CA ARG A 224 -7.54 -6.16 -11.49
C ARG A 224 -8.63 -5.49 -12.31
N SER A 225 -9.18 -4.40 -11.81
CA SER A 225 -10.29 -3.66 -12.38
C SER A 225 -10.11 -2.17 -12.09
N ASP A 226 -10.66 -1.35 -12.97
CA ASP A 226 -10.45 0.10 -12.98
C ASP A 226 -10.88 0.76 -11.66
N GLY A 227 -10.06 1.67 -11.14
CA GLY A 227 -10.34 2.45 -9.93
C GLY A 227 -10.14 1.73 -8.60
N HIS A 228 -9.70 0.48 -8.59
CA HIS A 228 -9.59 -0.34 -7.37
C HIS A 228 -8.15 -0.42 -6.83
N HIS A 229 -8.04 -0.64 -5.52
CA HIS A 229 -6.77 -0.91 -4.84
C HIS A 229 -6.44 -2.39 -4.92
N TYR A 230 -5.14 -2.72 -4.94
CA TYR A 230 -4.64 -4.09 -4.99
C TYR A 230 -3.52 -4.31 -4.00
N GLU A 231 -3.38 -5.56 -3.57
CA GLU A 231 -2.23 -5.99 -2.78
C GLU A 231 -0.90 -5.69 -3.50
N SER A 232 0.14 -5.55 -2.70
CA SER A 232 1.52 -5.50 -3.17
C SER A 232 1.83 -6.66 -4.12
N CYS A 233 2.41 -6.38 -5.28
CA CYS A 233 2.97 -7.45 -6.12
C CYS A 233 4.12 -8.19 -5.40
N PRO A 234 4.52 -9.41 -5.83
CA PRO A 234 5.58 -10.18 -5.17
C PRO A 234 6.88 -9.39 -4.95
N THR A 235 7.25 -8.54 -5.91
CA THR A 235 8.43 -7.67 -5.80
C THR A 235 8.25 -6.60 -4.72
N CYS A 236 7.11 -5.91 -4.67
CA CYS A 236 6.81 -4.94 -3.63
C CYS A 236 6.78 -5.57 -2.23
N LYS A 237 6.22 -6.78 -2.09
CA LYS A 237 6.14 -7.50 -0.81
C LYS A 237 7.53 -7.70 -0.17
N LYS A 238 8.56 -7.91 -0.99
CA LYS A 238 9.96 -8.08 -0.52
C LYS A 238 10.71 -6.77 -0.34
N VAL A 239 10.46 -5.80 -1.20
CA VAL A 239 11.27 -4.57 -1.31
C VAL A 239 10.78 -3.46 -0.38
N LEU A 240 9.46 -3.27 -0.25
CA LEU A 240 8.88 -2.19 0.52
C LEU A 240 9.24 -2.23 2.02
N PRO A 241 9.28 -3.41 2.69
CA PRO A 241 9.76 -3.48 4.08
C PRO A 241 11.18 -2.94 4.24
N ALA A 242 12.07 -3.17 3.27
CA ALA A 242 13.43 -2.62 3.32
C ALA A 242 13.44 -1.10 3.07
N LEU A 243 12.75 -0.64 2.02
CA LEU A 243 12.68 0.78 1.67
C LEU A 243 12.10 1.65 2.78
N LEU A 244 11.11 1.15 3.52
CA LEU A 244 10.41 1.90 4.56
C LEU A 244 11.09 1.81 5.93
N CYS A 245 12.16 1.02 6.06
CA CYS A 245 12.85 0.84 7.33
C CYS A 245 13.43 2.17 7.85
N PRO A 246 13.06 2.62 9.06
CA PRO A 246 13.54 3.87 9.63
C PRO A 246 14.90 3.72 10.34
N GLN A 247 15.39 2.50 10.51
CA GLN A 247 16.62 2.27 11.28
C GLN A 247 17.83 2.86 10.56
N PRO A 248 18.65 3.68 11.25
CA PRO A 248 19.88 4.21 10.69
C PRO A 248 20.83 3.05 10.44
N GLY A 249 21.31 2.95 9.21
CA GLY A 249 22.19 1.87 8.81
C GLY A 249 23.40 2.41 8.08
N ASN A 250 24.58 1.90 8.45
CA ASN A 250 25.87 2.36 7.95
C ASN A 250 26.46 1.41 6.89
N GLY A 251 25.65 0.52 6.31
CA GLY A 251 26.11 -0.52 5.40
C GLY A 251 25.21 -0.73 4.18
N THR A 252 25.37 -1.91 3.58
CA THR A 252 24.54 -2.40 2.47
C THR A 252 23.79 -3.65 2.90
N THR A 253 22.48 -3.69 2.71
CA THR A 253 21.64 -4.87 2.91
C THR A 253 21.26 -5.47 1.57
N VAL A 254 21.49 -6.77 1.40
CA VAL A 254 21.04 -7.49 0.20
C VAL A 254 19.59 -7.96 0.42
N VAL A 255 18.73 -7.69 -0.57
CA VAL A 255 17.33 -8.13 -0.58
C VAL A 255 17.13 -9.07 -1.77
N GLU A 256 16.88 -10.34 -1.46
CA GLU A 256 16.70 -11.40 -2.45
C GLU A 256 15.26 -11.49 -2.96
N LEU A 257 15.09 -11.28 -4.27
CA LEU A 257 13.87 -11.53 -5.00
C LEU A 257 13.86 -12.98 -5.51
N LYS A 258 13.40 -13.89 -4.65
CA LYS A 258 13.19 -15.32 -4.95
C LYS A 258 11.81 -15.74 -4.48
N ASP A 259 11.12 -16.62 -5.19
CA ASP A 259 9.86 -17.18 -4.68
C ASP A 259 10.16 -18.08 -3.45
N SER A 260 9.20 -18.15 -2.53
CA SER A 260 9.32 -18.88 -1.26
C SER A 260 9.36 -20.39 -1.45
#